data_AF-A0A7S4MWC1-F1
#
_entry.id   AF-A0A7S4MWC1-F1
#
_cell.length_a   1.000
_cell.length_b   1.000
_cell.length_c   1.000
_cell.angle_alpha   90.00
_cell.angle_beta   90.00
_cell.angle_gamma   90.00
#
_symmetry.space_group_name_H-M   'P 1'
#
loop_
_entity.id
_entity.type
_entity.pdbx_description
1 polymer ?
#
loop_
_entity_poly.entity_id
_entity_poly.type
_entity_poly.pdbx_seq_one_letter_code
_entity_poly.pdbx_strand_id
1 'polypeptide(L)'
;SDLTASVADVARFGYDLHGATGPRLLSRASQQVMVPKPSQFYGFATFNLERAGISGQSTGGPYAAVYGHLGATYGYDSLLAYYPGIDATLAIGTDIETDQQAQPSDTMCLAYNAVLAALTGTPEPSCAYVKSGYYGGRCECGNNYECSKATKQCMTSSRGTLSKADCEAAC
;
A
#
# COMPACT_ATOMS: atom_id res chain seq x y z
N SER A 1 -2.79 1.88 -22.13
CA SER A 1 -2.51 3.23 -21.61
C SER A 1 -1.04 3.38 -21.81
N ASP A 2 -0.65 4.25 -22.75
CA ASP A 2 0.66 4.16 -23.39
C ASP A 2 1.58 5.30 -22.91
N LEU A 3 1.33 5.74 -21.68
CA LEU A 3 2.00 6.89 -21.08
C LEU A 3 3.21 6.41 -20.29
N THR A 4 4.37 6.95 -20.63
CA THR A 4 5.61 6.77 -19.89
C THR A 4 5.96 8.06 -19.15
N ALA A 5 6.34 7.94 -17.89
CA ALA A 5 6.69 9.07 -17.04
C ALA A 5 7.64 8.62 -15.93
N SER A 6 8.36 9.57 -15.34
CA SER A 6 9.17 9.27 -14.15
C SER A 6 8.26 9.02 -12.94
N VAL A 7 8.70 8.20 -11.99
CA VAL A 7 7.96 7.98 -10.72
C VAL A 7 7.75 9.30 -9.96
N ALA A 8 8.66 10.27 -10.09
CA ALA A 8 8.53 11.58 -9.47
C ALA A 8 7.35 12.38 -10.06
N ASP A 9 7.21 12.38 -11.39
CA ASP A 9 6.09 13.07 -12.06
C ASP A 9 4.76 12.38 -11.76
N VAL A 10 4.74 11.05 -11.69
CA VAL A 10 3.53 10.27 -11.35
C VAL A 10 3.11 10.51 -9.89
N ALA A 11 4.07 10.54 -8.96
CA ALA A 11 3.79 10.87 -7.56
C ALA A 11 3.28 12.31 -7.41
N ARG A 12 3.89 13.26 -8.12
CA ARG A 12 3.42 14.66 -8.17
C ARG A 12 2.00 14.74 -8.73
N PHE A 13 1.72 14.08 -9.85
CA PHE A 13 0.38 14.02 -10.42
C PHE A 13 -0.64 13.49 -9.42
N GLY A 14 -0.35 12.40 -8.72
CA GLY A 14 -1.25 11.87 -7.70
C GLY A 14 -1.49 12.85 -6.54
N TYR A 15 -0.46 13.60 -6.13
CA TYR A 15 -0.60 14.64 -5.11
C TYR A 15 -1.40 15.86 -5.61
N ASP A 16 -1.16 16.32 -6.82
CA ASP A 16 -1.93 17.41 -7.45
C ASP A 16 -3.40 16.99 -7.68
N LEU A 17 -3.65 15.68 -7.88
CA LEU A 17 -4.99 15.13 -8.05
C LEU A 17 -5.74 14.94 -6.73
N HIS A 18 -5.09 14.42 -5.68
CA HIS A 18 -5.76 13.98 -4.43
C HIS A 18 -5.36 14.74 -3.16
N GLY A 19 -4.22 15.41 -3.17
CA GLY A 19 -3.62 16.08 -2.02
C GLY A 19 -4.49 17.18 -1.41
N ALA A 20 -4.35 17.37 -0.10
CA ALA A 20 -5.13 18.38 0.63
C ALA A 20 -4.70 19.82 0.28
N THR A 21 -3.42 20.02 -0.01
CA THR A 21 -2.81 21.35 -0.20
C THR A 21 -2.17 21.58 -1.57
N GLY A 22 -2.18 20.57 -2.45
CA GLY A 22 -1.60 20.65 -3.79
C GLY A 22 -2.35 21.54 -4.79
N PRO A 23 -1.75 21.80 -5.97
CA PRO A 23 -2.42 22.41 -7.11
C PRO A 23 -3.65 21.58 -7.47
N ARG A 24 -4.86 22.14 -7.38
CA ARG A 24 -6.09 21.39 -7.69
C ARG A 24 -6.26 21.25 -9.20
N LEU A 25 -5.95 20.06 -9.73
CA LEU A 25 -6.21 19.75 -11.14
C LEU A 25 -7.70 19.71 -11.48
N LEU A 26 -8.54 19.37 -10.48
CA LEU A 26 -9.98 19.21 -10.62
C LEU A 26 -10.75 19.96 -9.52
N SER A 27 -12.04 20.21 -9.76
CA SER A 27 -12.95 20.64 -8.70
C SER A 27 -13.11 19.55 -7.63
N ARG A 28 -13.41 19.93 -6.38
CA ARG A 28 -13.67 18.96 -5.30
C ARG A 28 -14.82 18.01 -5.65
N ALA A 29 -15.87 18.52 -6.31
CA ALA A 29 -17.00 17.71 -6.74
C ALA A 29 -16.57 16.63 -7.74
N SER A 30 -15.73 16.99 -8.72
CA SER A 30 -15.19 16.03 -9.70
C SER A 30 -14.28 15.00 -9.05
N GLN A 31 -13.39 15.43 -8.15
CA GLN A 31 -12.49 14.55 -7.39
C GLN A 31 -13.27 13.55 -6.52
N GLN A 32 -14.36 13.98 -5.88
CA GLN A 32 -15.22 13.10 -5.08
C GLN A 32 -15.91 11.99 -5.89
N VAL A 33 -16.12 12.18 -7.20
CA VAL A 33 -16.63 11.13 -8.09
C VAL A 33 -15.54 10.09 -8.41
N MET A 34 -14.27 10.50 -8.40
CA MET A 34 -13.14 9.59 -8.61
C MET A 34 -12.89 8.70 -7.41
N VAL A 35 -12.90 9.27 -6.20
CA VAL A 35 -12.60 8.53 -4.97
C VAL A 35 -13.71 7.51 -4.68
N PRO A 36 -13.39 6.20 -4.64
CA PRO A 36 -14.38 5.17 -4.33
C PRO A 36 -14.90 5.29 -2.89
N LYS A 37 -16.18 4.96 -2.68
CA LYS A 37 -16.73 4.78 -1.34
C LYS A 37 -16.04 3.59 -0.63
N PRO A 38 -16.04 3.52 0.71
CA PRO A 38 -15.41 2.41 1.43
C PRO A 38 -15.90 1.00 1.02
N SER A 39 -17.17 0.90 0.60
CA SER A 39 -17.76 -0.36 0.11
C SER A 39 -17.42 -0.70 -1.33
N GLN A 40 -16.81 0.22 -2.08
CA GLN A 40 -16.49 0.08 -3.49
C GLN A 40 -15.01 -0.21 -3.68
N PHE A 41 -14.70 -1.17 -4.56
CA PHE A 41 -13.31 -1.46 -4.94
C PHE A 41 -12.77 -0.44 -5.97
N TYR A 42 -13.65 0.15 -6.78
CA TYR A 42 -13.26 1.01 -7.88
C TYR A 42 -14.25 2.18 -8.02
N GLY A 43 -13.71 3.38 -8.19
CA GLY A 43 -14.43 4.61 -8.51
C GLY A 43 -14.25 4.98 -9.98
N PHE A 44 -14.22 6.28 -10.29
CA PHE A 44 -13.90 6.73 -11.64
C PHE A 44 -12.39 6.75 -11.87
N ALA A 45 -11.86 5.65 -12.44
CA ALA A 45 -10.44 5.46 -12.70
C ALA A 45 -9.54 5.53 -11.45
N THR A 46 -10.04 5.08 -10.30
CA THR A 46 -9.28 5.06 -9.03
C THR A 46 -9.71 3.86 -8.20
N PHE A 47 -8.73 3.03 -7.80
CA PHE A 47 -8.92 1.89 -6.92
C PHE A 47 -8.99 2.32 -5.45
N ASN A 48 -9.79 1.58 -4.68
CA ASN A 48 -9.72 1.56 -3.24
C ASN A 48 -8.66 0.54 -2.81
N LEU A 49 -7.41 0.99 -2.70
CA LEU A 49 -6.27 0.14 -2.41
C LEU A 49 -6.22 -0.30 -0.94
N GLU A 50 -7.05 0.29 -0.06
CA GLU A 50 -7.22 -0.19 1.32
C GLU A 50 -7.82 -1.60 1.31
N ARG A 51 -8.80 -1.84 0.41
CA ARG A 51 -9.39 -3.18 0.24
C ARG A 51 -8.43 -4.18 -0.40
N ALA A 52 -7.39 -3.70 -1.09
CA ALA A 52 -6.27 -4.52 -1.57
C ALA A 52 -5.18 -4.71 -0.51
N GLY A 53 -5.35 -4.16 0.70
CA GLY A 53 -4.44 -4.36 1.83
C GLY A 53 -3.05 -3.76 1.63
N ILE A 54 -2.87 -2.81 0.71
CA ILE A 54 -1.53 -2.30 0.31
C ILE A 54 -0.78 -1.63 1.47
N SER A 55 -1.48 -0.98 2.40
CA SER A 55 -0.84 -0.28 3.54
C SER A 55 -0.51 -1.19 4.72
N GLY A 56 -1.27 -2.28 4.91
CA GLY A 56 -1.17 -3.15 6.08
C GLY A 56 -1.70 -2.54 7.38
N GLN A 57 -2.27 -1.34 7.30
CA GLN A 57 -2.88 -0.65 8.43
C GLN A 57 -4.30 -1.16 8.69
N SER A 58 -4.77 -1.05 9.94
CA SER A 58 -6.09 -1.56 10.34
C SER A 58 -7.22 -0.86 9.59
N THR A 59 -8.07 -1.62 8.90
CA THR A 59 -9.21 -1.11 8.12
C THR A 59 -10.04 -0.10 8.90
N GLY A 60 -10.36 1.03 8.28
CA GLY A 60 -11.08 2.15 8.89
C GLY A 60 -10.26 3.02 9.85
N GLY A 61 -8.99 2.67 10.09
CA GLY A 61 -8.04 3.52 10.82
C GLY A 61 -7.61 4.75 10.03
N PRO A 62 -7.03 5.78 10.70
CA PRO A 62 -6.65 7.03 10.05
C PRO A 62 -5.59 6.85 8.97
N TYR A 63 -4.80 5.79 9.05
CA TYR A 63 -3.70 5.47 8.14
C TYR A 63 -4.04 4.33 7.16
N ALA A 64 -5.28 3.84 7.16
CA ALA A 64 -5.68 2.71 6.31
C ALA A 64 -6.08 3.14 4.90
N ALA A 65 -6.76 4.28 4.79
CA ALA A 65 -7.27 4.78 3.53
C ALA A 65 -6.13 4.99 2.54
N VAL A 66 -6.28 4.42 1.35
CA VAL A 66 -5.35 4.60 0.24
C VAL A 66 -6.10 4.48 -1.08
N TYR A 67 -5.86 5.44 -1.97
CA TYR A 67 -6.49 5.53 -3.28
C TYR A 67 -5.43 5.59 -4.36
N GLY A 68 -5.70 5.04 -5.54
CA GLY A 68 -4.78 5.22 -6.65
C GLY A 68 -5.00 4.25 -7.78
N HIS A 69 -3.93 3.85 -8.46
CA HIS A 69 -4.03 3.01 -9.65
C HIS A 69 -2.87 2.03 -9.81
N LEU A 70 -3.18 0.87 -10.37
CA LEU A 70 -2.24 -0.18 -10.76
C LEU A 70 -2.02 -0.11 -12.28
N GLY A 71 -0.80 -0.21 -12.76
CA GLY A 71 -0.50 -0.21 -14.19
C GLY A 71 0.37 -1.39 -14.56
N ALA A 72 -0.04 -2.15 -15.57
CA ALA A 72 0.75 -3.23 -16.16
C ALA A 72 0.68 -3.12 -17.68
N THR A 73 1.82 -2.85 -18.32
CA THR A 73 1.92 -2.79 -19.78
C THR A 73 3.37 -2.77 -20.26
N TYR A 74 3.63 -3.35 -21.43
CA TYR A 74 4.88 -3.21 -22.19
C TYR A 74 6.18 -3.52 -21.42
N GLY A 75 6.17 -4.51 -20.54
CA GLY A 75 7.32 -4.89 -19.71
C GLY A 75 7.42 -4.17 -18.37
N TYR A 76 6.40 -3.39 -17.99
CA TYR A 76 6.40 -2.61 -16.75
C TYR A 76 5.17 -2.86 -15.89
N ASP A 77 5.42 -3.02 -14.59
CA ASP A 77 4.41 -2.99 -13.53
C ASP A 77 4.60 -1.75 -12.65
N SER A 78 3.51 -1.10 -12.25
CA SER A 78 3.51 0.17 -11.52
C SER A 78 2.33 0.32 -10.57
N LEU A 79 2.51 1.13 -9.53
CA LEU A 79 1.49 1.45 -8.54
C LEU A 79 1.63 2.92 -8.12
N LEU A 80 0.55 3.68 -8.27
CA LEU A 80 0.38 5.02 -7.71
C LEU A 80 -0.58 4.91 -6.53
N ALA A 81 -0.21 5.47 -5.37
CA ALA A 81 -1.01 5.49 -4.15
C ALA A 81 -0.95 6.85 -3.48
N TYR A 82 -2.12 7.42 -3.15
CA TYR A 82 -2.28 8.57 -2.27
C TYR A 82 -2.88 8.12 -0.92
N TYR A 83 -2.27 8.60 0.16
CA TYR A 83 -2.58 8.27 1.55
C TYR A 83 -3.12 9.52 2.27
N PRO A 84 -4.45 9.66 2.42
CA PRO A 84 -5.06 10.84 3.05
C PRO A 84 -4.63 11.03 4.50
N GLY A 85 -4.36 9.93 5.23
CA GLY A 85 -3.98 9.96 6.64
C GLY A 85 -2.66 10.67 6.94
N ILE A 86 -1.78 10.76 5.93
CA ILE A 86 -0.49 11.46 6.03
C ILE A 86 -0.31 12.53 4.95
N ASP A 87 -1.36 12.81 4.17
CA ASP A 87 -1.34 13.70 2.99
C ASP A 87 -0.10 13.49 2.12
N ALA A 88 0.13 12.25 1.68
CA ALA A 88 1.30 11.90 0.88
C ALA A 88 0.97 10.97 -0.28
N THR A 89 1.74 11.08 -1.36
CA THR A 89 1.66 10.20 -2.53
C THR A 89 2.95 9.41 -2.69
N LEU A 90 2.83 8.13 -3.01
CA LEU A 90 3.92 7.24 -3.38
C LEU A 90 3.64 6.67 -4.78
N ALA A 91 4.69 6.58 -5.59
CA ALA A 91 4.64 5.94 -6.89
C ALA A 91 5.81 4.97 -7.03
N ILE A 92 5.50 3.74 -7.41
CA ILE A 92 6.48 2.69 -7.68
C ILE A 92 6.32 2.25 -9.13
N GLY A 93 7.43 2.08 -9.83
CA GLY A 93 7.49 1.47 -11.15
C GLY A 93 8.63 0.46 -11.20
N THR A 94 8.41 -0.64 -11.90
CA THR A 94 9.39 -1.71 -12.10
C THR A 94 9.38 -2.12 -13.56
N ASP A 95 10.53 -2.49 -14.09
CA ASP A 95 10.72 -3.11 -15.41
C ASP A 95 10.59 -4.65 -15.36
N ILE A 96 9.84 -5.13 -14.37
CA ILE A 96 9.55 -6.56 -14.15
C ILE A 96 8.04 -6.72 -14.28
N GLU A 97 7.56 -7.04 -15.49
CA GLU A 97 6.17 -7.39 -15.72
C GLU A 97 5.91 -8.84 -15.33
N THR A 98 4.97 -9.05 -14.40
CA THR A 98 4.48 -10.38 -14.06
C THR A 98 2.96 -10.42 -14.01
N ASP A 99 2.38 -11.60 -14.25
CA ASP A 99 0.94 -11.82 -14.10
C ASP A 99 0.41 -11.53 -12.69
N GLN A 100 1.25 -11.24 -11.69
CA GLN A 100 0.79 -11.03 -10.31
C GLN A 100 1.01 -9.60 -9.82
N GLN A 101 1.75 -8.77 -10.56
CA GLN A 101 2.02 -7.35 -10.22
C GLN A 101 2.42 -7.14 -8.75
N ALA A 102 3.17 -8.10 -8.20
CA ALA A 102 3.45 -8.17 -6.77
C ALA A 102 4.56 -7.20 -6.35
N GLN A 103 5.50 -6.91 -7.25
CA GLN A 103 6.73 -6.15 -6.99
C GLN A 103 6.42 -4.68 -6.61
N PRO A 104 5.53 -3.96 -7.32
CA PRO A 104 5.14 -2.62 -6.90
C PRO A 104 4.41 -2.62 -5.55
N SER A 105 3.55 -3.61 -5.31
CA SER A 105 2.79 -3.73 -4.06
C SER A 105 3.67 -4.05 -2.86
N ASP A 106 4.68 -4.90 -3.03
CA ASP A 106 5.69 -5.22 -2.03
C ASP A 106 6.53 -4.01 -1.65
N THR A 107 7.06 -3.32 -2.67
CA THR A 107 7.82 -2.08 -2.44
C THR A 107 6.94 -1.01 -1.78
N MET A 108 5.68 -0.88 -2.18
CA MET A 108 4.73 0.06 -1.59
C MET A 108 4.46 -0.25 -0.11
N CYS A 109 4.28 -1.53 0.23
CA CYS A 109 4.11 -2.00 1.61
C CYS A 109 5.25 -1.55 2.51
N LEU A 110 6.50 -1.74 2.08
CA LEU A 110 7.69 -1.32 2.83
C LEU A 110 7.80 0.21 2.89
N ALA A 111 7.76 0.88 1.74
CA ALA A 111 7.99 2.32 1.63
C ALA A 111 6.96 3.13 2.42
N TYR A 112 5.68 2.76 2.35
CA TYR A 112 4.62 3.46 3.08
C TYR A 112 4.83 3.39 4.59
N ASN A 113 5.17 2.21 5.12
CA ASN A 113 5.30 2.03 6.55
C ASN A 113 6.59 2.65 7.10
N ALA A 114 7.67 2.69 6.32
CA ALA A 114 8.86 3.49 6.63
C ALA A 114 8.55 4.99 6.71
N VAL A 115 7.83 5.52 5.71
CA VAL A 115 7.42 6.95 5.69
C VAL A 115 6.49 7.27 6.86
N LEU A 116 5.49 6.42 7.12
CA LEU A 116 4.56 6.61 8.24
C LEU A 116 5.33 6.62 9.56
N ALA A 117 6.24 5.68 9.79
CA ALA A 117 7.05 5.61 11.00
C ALA A 117 7.90 6.87 11.20
N ALA A 118 8.53 7.37 10.14
CA ALA A 118 9.30 8.60 10.19
C ALA A 118 8.44 9.83 10.53
N LEU A 119 7.24 9.93 9.97
CA LEU A 119 6.31 11.05 10.21
C LEU A 119 5.69 11.03 11.61
N THR A 120 5.44 9.85 12.18
CA THR A 120 4.82 9.70 13.50
C THR A 120 5.84 9.58 14.65
N GLY A 121 7.13 9.48 14.33
CA GLY A 121 8.19 9.28 15.32
C GLY A 121 8.19 7.90 15.96
N THR A 122 7.67 6.88 15.27
CA THR A 122 7.69 5.48 15.72
C THR A 122 8.82 4.70 15.05
N PRO A 123 9.29 3.58 15.63
CA PRO A 123 10.21 2.68 14.93
C PRO A 123 9.59 2.15 13.64
N GLU A 124 10.41 1.98 12.60
CA GLU A 124 9.99 1.33 11.35
C GLU A 124 9.58 -0.12 11.62
N PRO A 125 8.36 -0.54 11.22
CA PRO A 125 7.92 -1.91 11.40
C PRO A 125 8.55 -2.84 10.35
N SER A 126 8.86 -4.08 10.74
CA SER A 126 9.11 -5.15 9.77
C SER A 126 7.81 -5.48 9.06
N CYS A 127 7.76 -5.27 7.75
CA CYS A 127 6.61 -5.59 6.92
C CYS A 127 6.98 -6.56 5.79
N ALA A 128 6.01 -7.32 5.31
CA ALA A 128 6.14 -8.12 4.09
C ALA A 128 4.81 -8.14 3.34
N TYR A 129 4.84 -8.06 2.01
CA TYR A 129 3.63 -8.20 1.21
C TYR A 129 3.35 -9.68 0.90
N VAL A 130 2.22 -10.17 1.40
CA VAL A 130 1.74 -11.54 1.17
C VAL A 130 0.74 -11.52 0.03
N LYS A 131 1.13 -12.07 -1.12
CA LYS A 131 0.29 -12.19 -2.31
C LYS A 131 -0.84 -13.21 -2.15
N SER A 132 -1.98 -12.96 -2.79
CA SER A 132 -3.15 -13.85 -2.82
C SER A 132 -3.86 -13.94 -4.17
N GLY A 133 -3.37 -13.25 -5.22
CA GLY A 133 -3.91 -13.32 -6.58
C GLY A 133 -3.35 -12.25 -7.51
N TYR A 134 -3.94 -12.10 -8.72
CA TYR A 134 -3.49 -11.14 -9.77
C TYR A 134 -3.47 -9.67 -9.30
N TYR A 135 -4.45 -9.27 -8.47
CA TYR A 135 -4.50 -7.97 -7.79
C TYR A 135 -4.64 -8.13 -6.27
N GLY A 136 -4.34 -9.34 -5.79
CA GLY A 136 -4.66 -9.77 -4.44
C GLY A 136 -3.41 -9.86 -3.59
N GLY A 137 -3.49 -9.32 -2.39
CA GLY A 137 -2.51 -9.56 -1.35
C GLY A 137 -2.85 -8.74 -0.11
N ARG A 138 -1.89 -8.64 0.79
CA ARG A 138 -1.91 -7.71 1.90
C ARG A 138 -0.50 -7.45 2.37
N CYS A 139 -0.23 -6.22 2.74
CA CYS A 139 0.93 -5.86 3.53
C CYS A 139 0.72 -6.35 4.96
N GLU A 140 1.60 -7.22 5.44
CA GLU A 140 1.61 -7.68 6.82
C GLU A 140 2.70 -6.93 7.56
N CYS A 141 2.28 -5.95 8.37
CA CYS A 141 3.20 -5.14 9.17
C CYS A 141 3.16 -5.55 10.62
N GLY A 142 4.35 -5.79 11.16
CA GLY A 142 4.54 -6.21 12.52
C GLY A 142 5.27 -7.53 12.57
N ASN A 143 6.39 -7.46 13.27
CA ASN A 143 6.79 -8.27 14.40
C ASN A 143 5.70 -8.99 15.21
N ASN A 144 4.41 -8.94 14.90
CA ASN A 144 3.33 -9.41 15.77
C ASN A 144 3.19 -10.92 15.77
N TYR A 145 4.25 -11.67 15.46
CA TYR A 145 4.27 -13.10 15.60
C TYR A 145 5.30 -13.49 16.66
N GLU A 146 4.92 -14.44 17.49
CA GLU A 146 5.83 -15.09 18.43
C GLU A 146 5.65 -16.60 18.33
N CYS A 147 6.76 -17.33 18.48
CA CYS A 147 6.68 -18.76 18.61
C CYS A 147 6.19 -19.10 20.02
N SER A 148 4.95 -19.59 20.13
CA SER A 148 4.44 -20.06 21.40
C SER A 148 5.24 -21.27 21.86
N LYS A 149 6.01 -21.14 22.93
CA LYS A 149 6.78 -22.25 23.51
C LYS A 149 5.89 -23.40 23.99
N ALA A 150 4.64 -23.11 24.36
CA ALA A 150 3.69 -24.09 24.86
C ALA A 150 3.11 -24.96 23.74
N THR A 151 2.81 -24.37 22.59
CA THR A 151 2.15 -25.06 21.47
C THR A 151 3.08 -25.35 20.31
N LYS A 152 4.31 -24.80 20.31
CA LYS A 152 5.25 -24.81 19.18
C LYS A 152 4.59 -24.36 17.88
N GLN A 153 3.77 -23.34 17.99
CA GLN A 153 3.04 -22.78 16.85
C GLN A 153 3.39 -21.31 16.73
N CYS A 154 3.48 -20.87 15.49
CA CYS A 154 3.57 -19.46 15.21
C CYS A 154 2.22 -18.80 15.46
N MET A 155 2.19 -17.82 16.37
CA MET A 155 0.95 -17.18 16.81
C MET A 155 1.07 -15.67 16.66
N THR A 156 -0.04 -15.00 16.38
CA THR A 156 -0.09 -13.55 16.48
C THR A 156 -0.02 -13.11 17.95
N SER A 157 0.81 -12.12 18.24
CA SER A 157 1.07 -11.58 19.58
C SER A 157 1.36 -10.09 19.51
N SER A 158 0.77 -9.33 20.45
CA SER A 158 1.06 -7.90 20.62
C SER A 158 2.47 -7.60 21.16
N ARG A 159 3.21 -8.64 21.58
CA ARG A 159 4.61 -8.56 22.03
C ARG A 159 5.57 -9.30 21.11
N GLY A 160 5.06 -9.85 20.01
CA GLY A 160 5.92 -10.55 19.06
C GLY A 160 7.02 -9.62 18.57
N THR A 161 8.11 -10.22 18.13
CA THR A 161 9.20 -9.53 17.42
C THR A 161 9.54 -10.18 16.08
N LEU A 162 8.76 -11.16 15.63
CA LEU A 162 9.06 -11.96 14.44
C LEU A 162 8.08 -11.64 13.32
N SER A 163 8.56 -11.67 12.09
CA SER A 163 7.67 -11.81 10.93
C SER A 163 6.97 -13.18 11.00
N LYS A 164 5.86 -13.35 10.27
CA LYS A 164 5.19 -14.65 10.19
C LYS A 164 6.12 -15.74 9.66
N ALA A 165 6.90 -15.46 8.61
CA ALA A 165 7.82 -16.43 8.00
C ALA A 165 8.95 -16.83 8.95
N ASP A 166 9.56 -15.86 9.65
CA ASP A 166 10.62 -16.15 10.64
C ASP A 166 10.07 -16.92 11.85
N CYS A 167 8.84 -16.63 12.24
CA CYS A 167 8.15 -17.31 13.33
C CYS A 167 7.76 -18.75 12.96
N GLU A 168 7.32 -19.00 11.72
CA GLU A 168 7.07 -20.36 11.20
C GLU A 168 8.36 -21.17 11.05
N ALA A 169 9.50 -20.52 10.78
CA ALA A 169 10.80 -21.18 10.72
C ALA A 169 11.44 -21.40 12.12
N ALA A 170 11.07 -20.58 13.11
CA ALA A 170 11.58 -20.65 14.48
C ALA A 170 10.75 -21.58 15.40
N CYS A 171 9.50 -21.87 15.02
CA CYS A 171 8.73 -23.00 15.54
C CYS A 171 9.05 -24.28 14.73
#